data_AF-A0A1H1KP60-F1
#
_entry.id   AF-A0A1H1KP60-F1
#
_cell.length_a   1.000
_cell.length_b   1.000
_cell.length_c   1.000
_cell.angle_alpha   90.00
_cell.angle_beta   90.00
_cell.angle_gamma   90.00
#
_symmetry.space_group_name_H-M   'P 1'
#
loop_
_entity.id
_entity.type
_entity.pdbx_description
1 polymer ?
#
loop_
_entity_poly.entity_id
_entity_poly.type
_entity_poly.pdbx_seq_one_letter_code
_entity_poly.pdbx_strand_id
1 'polypeptide(L)'
;MIQPIVLFHVDASGAALAAAQARAGRWPDLNMVVVTNKGAALFGQDALEILAQFPSPRRLVIGALDPSTRAYFEAADFSLPHFLQTPPSDMSIVIRIGLTAWVAPIFTQFRAFERDVPFGVGMSRGLLEVGVAALLALSR
;
A
#
# COMPACT_ATOMS: atom_id res chain seq x y z
N MET A 1 -9.41 13.74 18.92
CA MET A 1 -10.50 13.60 17.93
C MET A 1 -10.05 12.55 16.93
N ILE A 2 -10.88 11.53 16.64
CA ILE A 2 -10.56 10.47 15.68
C ILE A 2 -11.05 10.94 14.31
N GLN A 3 -10.20 10.88 13.28
CA GLN A 3 -10.59 11.18 11.90
C GLN A 3 -10.55 9.91 11.04
N PRO A 4 -11.59 9.62 10.24
CA PRO A 4 -11.54 8.50 9.32
C PRO A 4 -10.54 8.80 8.20
N ILE A 5 -9.78 7.77 7.82
CA ILE A 5 -8.99 7.75 6.59
C ILE A 5 -9.57 6.70 5.65
N VAL A 6 -9.57 6.99 4.35
CA VAL A 6 -9.98 6.05 3.32
C VAL A 6 -8.74 5.51 2.63
N LEU A 7 -8.52 4.21 2.77
CA LEU A 7 -7.52 3.48 1.99
C LEU A 7 -8.13 3.13 0.64
N PHE A 8 -7.65 3.77 -0.42
CA PHE A 8 -8.17 3.59 -1.77
C PHE A 8 -7.18 2.77 -2.61
N HIS A 9 -7.50 1.50 -2.83
CA HIS A 9 -6.69 0.64 -3.70
C HIS A 9 -6.79 1.09 -5.15
N VAL A 10 -5.64 1.25 -5.79
CA VAL A 10 -5.55 1.66 -7.19
C VAL A 10 -4.93 0.57 -8.04
N ASP A 11 -5.37 0.51 -9.29
CA ASP A 11 -4.76 -0.26 -10.36
C ASP A 11 -4.54 0.65 -11.58
N ALA A 12 -3.98 0.10 -12.65
CA ALA A 12 -3.70 0.85 -13.88
C ALA A 12 -4.98 1.18 -14.70
N SER A 13 -6.17 0.84 -14.21
CA SER A 13 -7.42 1.08 -14.95
C SER A 13 -7.89 2.53 -14.84
N GLY A 14 -8.44 3.04 -15.94
CA GLY A 14 -9.14 4.34 -15.92
C GLY A 14 -10.36 4.35 -14.99
N ALA A 15 -10.95 3.19 -14.71
CA ALA A 15 -12.09 3.06 -13.80
C ALA A 15 -11.70 3.39 -12.35
N ALA A 16 -10.55 2.93 -11.88
CA ALA A 16 -10.05 3.25 -10.54
C ALA A 16 -9.78 4.76 -10.39
N LEU A 17 -9.19 5.38 -11.41
CA LEU A 17 -8.94 6.82 -11.43
C LEU A 17 -10.24 7.64 -11.40
N ALA A 18 -11.18 7.34 -12.29
CA ALA A 18 -12.48 8.01 -12.34
C ALA A 18 -13.24 7.88 -11.00
N ALA A 19 -13.19 6.70 -10.38
CA ALA A 19 -13.81 6.44 -9.09
C ALA A 19 -13.12 7.20 -7.94
N ALA A 20 -11.80 7.41 -8.00
CA ALA A 20 -11.08 8.23 -7.02
C ALA A 20 -11.49 9.71 -7.16
N GLN A 21 -11.52 10.22 -8.39
CA GLN A 21 -11.90 11.60 -8.69
C GLN A 21 -13.35 11.90 -8.30
N ALA A 22 -14.28 10.99 -8.60
CA ALA A 22 -15.68 11.12 -8.19
C ALA A 22 -15.85 11.20 -6.67
N ARG A 23 -15.10 10.39 -5.90
CA ARG A 23 -15.12 10.44 -4.43
C ARG A 23 -14.53 11.73 -3.89
N ALA A 24 -13.41 12.20 -4.44
CA ALA A 24 -12.79 13.46 -4.03
C ALA A 24 -13.70 14.66 -4.33
N GLY A 25 -14.40 14.65 -5.47
CA GLY A 25 -15.39 15.69 -5.79
C GLY A 25 -16.64 15.64 -4.89
N ARG A 26 -17.09 14.44 -4.52
CA ARG A 26 -18.27 14.26 -3.64
C ARG A 26 -17.98 14.61 -2.18
N TRP A 27 -16.77 14.32 -1.71
CA TRP A 27 -16.33 14.52 -0.33
C TRP A 27 -14.93 15.18 -0.32
N PRO A 28 -14.86 16.52 -0.47
CA PRO A 28 -13.57 17.23 -0.52
C PRO A 28 -12.72 17.08 0.74
N ASP A 29 -13.36 16.92 1.90
CA ASP A 29 -12.70 16.74 3.19
C ASP A 29 -12.32 15.27 3.47
N LEU A 30 -12.53 14.36 2.50
CA LEU A 30 -12.21 12.96 2.68
C LEU A 30 -10.69 12.75 2.69
N ASN A 31 -10.16 12.31 3.83
CA ASN A 31 -8.76 11.93 3.98
C ASN A 31 -8.46 10.63 3.21
N MET A 32 -8.19 10.73 1.91
CA MET A 32 -7.85 9.60 1.06
C MET A 32 -6.35 9.30 1.09
N VAL A 33 -5.99 8.02 1.19
CA VAL A 33 -4.64 7.50 0.97
C VAL A 33 -4.70 6.57 -0.24
N VAL A 34 -3.90 6.87 -1.26
CA VAL A 34 -3.81 6.01 -2.45
C VAL A 34 -2.91 4.82 -2.15
N VAL A 35 -3.47 3.62 -2.25
CA VAL A 35 -2.82 2.35 -1.94
C VAL A 35 -2.43 1.63 -3.22
N THR A 36 -1.14 1.42 -3.44
CA THR A 36 -0.64 0.54 -4.51
C THR A 36 -0.28 -0.82 -3.95
N ASN A 37 -0.62 -1.89 -4.67
CA ASN A 37 -0.23 -3.25 -4.30
C ASN A 37 0.58 -3.89 -5.43
N LYS A 38 1.91 -3.88 -5.29
CA LYS A 38 2.82 -4.44 -6.29
C LYS A 38 2.66 -5.95 -6.49
N GLY A 39 2.06 -6.66 -5.52
CA GLY A 39 1.78 -8.09 -5.64
C GLY A 39 0.47 -8.42 -6.37
N ALA A 40 -0.46 -7.48 -6.49
CA ALA A 40 -1.79 -7.71 -7.05
C ALA A 40 -2.08 -6.90 -8.32
N ALA A 41 -1.57 -5.66 -8.39
CA ALA A 41 -1.78 -4.74 -9.50
C ALA A 41 -0.46 -4.05 -9.85
N LEU A 42 0.23 -4.62 -10.83
CA LEU A 42 1.47 -4.06 -11.35
C LEU A 42 1.16 -2.84 -12.22
N PHE A 43 1.58 -1.68 -11.75
CA PHE A 43 1.72 -0.51 -12.61
C PHE A 43 3.00 -0.69 -13.42
N GLY A 44 2.88 -0.73 -14.75
CA GLY A 44 4.01 -0.91 -15.66
C GLY A 44 4.98 0.28 -15.66
N GLN A 45 5.65 0.51 -16.78
CA GLN A 45 6.66 1.58 -16.88
C GLN A 45 6.08 2.98 -16.59
N ASP A 46 4.78 3.19 -16.82
CA ASP A 46 4.09 4.47 -16.64
C ASP A 46 3.52 4.68 -15.23
N ALA A 47 3.97 3.89 -14.24
CA ALA A 47 3.43 3.92 -12.88
C ALA A 47 3.42 5.32 -12.26
N LEU A 48 4.48 6.11 -12.44
CA LEU A 48 4.56 7.46 -11.89
C LEU A 48 3.53 8.40 -12.50
N GLU A 49 3.35 8.35 -13.82
CA GLU A 49 2.42 9.20 -14.53
C GLU A 49 0.97 8.86 -14.19
N ILE A 50 0.65 7.56 -14.12
CA ILE A 50 -0.68 7.09 -13.71
C ILE A 50 -0.98 7.52 -12.26
N LEU A 51 -0.02 7.30 -11.34
CA LEU A 51 -0.22 7.63 -9.93
C LEU A 51 -0.35 9.14 -9.68
N ALA A 52 0.35 9.97 -10.45
CA ALA A 52 0.27 11.42 -10.35
C ALA A 52 -1.14 11.98 -10.62
N GLN A 53 -1.98 11.25 -11.36
CA GLN A 53 -3.34 11.67 -11.71
C GLN A 53 -4.35 11.48 -10.55
N PHE A 54 -4.02 10.68 -9.54
CA PHE A 54 -4.92 10.42 -8.41
C PHE A 54 -5.01 11.63 -7.46
N PRO A 55 -6.21 11.92 -6.91
CA PRO A 55 -6.51 13.17 -6.19
C PRO A 55 -6.00 13.21 -4.74
N SER A 56 -4.94 12.47 -4.41
CA SER A 56 -4.33 12.51 -3.08
C SER A 56 -2.81 12.42 -3.15
N PRO A 57 -2.08 13.28 -2.41
CA PRO A 57 -0.63 13.19 -2.30
C PRO A 57 -0.19 12.08 -1.34
N ARG A 58 -1.07 11.55 -0.49
CA ARG A 58 -0.74 10.51 0.50
C ARG A 58 -0.72 9.14 -0.19
N ARG A 59 0.41 8.44 -0.07
CA ARG A 59 0.66 7.15 -0.73
C ARG A 59 1.00 6.08 0.28
N LEU A 60 0.38 4.92 0.14
CA LEU A 60 0.78 3.69 0.81
C LEU A 60 1.16 2.67 -0.26
N VAL A 61 2.33 2.05 -0.10
CA VAL A 61 2.85 1.04 -1.01
C VAL A 61 2.89 -0.30 -0.28
N ILE A 62 2.17 -1.27 -0.81
CA ILE A 62 2.27 -2.68 -0.44
C ILE A 62 3.24 -3.34 -1.44
N GLY A 63 4.40 -3.75 -0.95
CA GLY A 63 5.40 -4.47 -1.74
C GLY A 63 4.88 -5.85 -2.16
N ALA A 64 5.50 -6.45 -3.17
CA ALA A 64 5.28 -7.86 -3.46
C ALA A 64 5.98 -8.72 -2.40
N LEU A 65 5.43 -9.87 -2.06
CA LEU A 65 6.14 -10.88 -1.28
C LEU A 65 7.39 -11.35 -2.04
N ASP A 66 8.46 -11.72 -1.33
CA ASP A 66 9.58 -12.41 -1.97
C ASP A 66 9.12 -13.78 -2.50
N PRO A 67 9.78 -14.34 -3.52
CA PRO A 67 9.32 -15.58 -4.17
C PRO A 67 9.15 -16.76 -3.21
N SER A 68 10.03 -16.92 -2.23
CA SER A 68 9.99 -18.03 -1.28
C SER A 68 8.81 -17.91 -0.33
N THR A 69 8.58 -16.70 0.20
CA THR A 69 7.42 -16.43 1.05
C THR A 69 6.12 -16.50 0.26
N ARG A 70 6.08 -15.99 -0.98
CA ARG A 70 4.92 -16.10 -1.88
C ARG A 70 4.54 -17.56 -2.12
N ALA A 71 5.50 -18.40 -2.47
CA ALA A 71 5.25 -19.82 -2.77
C ALA A 71 4.60 -20.57 -1.61
N TYR A 72 4.91 -20.20 -0.36
CA TYR A 72 4.25 -20.75 0.83
C TYR A 72 2.74 -20.44 0.87
N PHE A 73 2.34 -19.24 0.46
CA PHE A 73 0.95 -18.78 0.45
C PHE A 73 0.16 -19.23 -0.79
N GLU A 74 0.88 -19.58 -1.87
CA GLU A 74 0.30 -20.10 -3.11
C GLU A 74 0.22 -21.63 -3.13
N ALA A 75 0.67 -22.30 -2.07
CA ALA A 75 0.53 -23.74 -1.92
C ALA A 75 -0.95 -24.15 -1.96
N ALA A 76 -1.25 -25.26 -2.64
CA ALA A 76 -2.64 -25.68 -2.89
C ALA A 76 -3.44 -25.99 -1.61
N ASP A 77 -2.75 -26.34 -0.53
CA ASP A 77 -3.29 -26.62 0.80
C ASP A 77 -3.28 -25.41 1.73
N PHE A 78 -2.78 -24.26 1.27
CA PHE A 78 -2.75 -23.05 2.09
C PHE A 78 -4.15 -22.46 2.30
N SER A 79 -4.49 -22.15 3.55
CA SER A 79 -5.74 -21.49 3.92
C SER A 79 -5.46 -20.21 4.70
N LEU A 80 -5.73 -19.06 4.08
CA LEU A 80 -5.54 -17.75 4.71
C LEU A 80 -6.38 -17.60 5.99
N PRO A 81 -7.69 -17.95 6.03
CA PRO A 81 -8.48 -17.83 7.26
C PRO A 81 -7.90 -18.67 8.40
N HIS A 82 -7.45 -19.89 8.11
CA HIS A 82 -6.85 -20.76 9.12
C HIS A 82 -5.52 -20.19 9.63
N PHE A 83 -4.66 -19.75 8.71
CA PHE A 83 -3.38 -19.12 9.05
C PHE A 83 -3.54 -17.91 9.97
N LEU A 84 -4.56 -17.07 9.75
CA LEU A 84 -4.80 -15.88 10.57
C LEU A 84 -5.35 -16.22 11.97
N GLN A 85 -6.07 -17.33 12.12
CA GLN A 85 -6.60 -17.77 13.41
C GLN A 85 -5.58 -18.57 14.22
N THR A 86 -4.83 -19.42 13.56
CA THR A 86 -3.88 -20.35 14.19
C THR A 86 -2.68 -20.52 13.27
N PRO A 87 -1.73 -19.56 13.26
CA PRO A 87 -0.54 -19.67 12.43
C PRO A 87 0.28 -20.90 12.86
N PRO A 88 0.85 -21.68 11.92
CA PRO A 88 1.59 -22.90 12.25
C PRO A 88 2.75 -22.64 13.22
N SER A 89 2.84 -23.44 14.28
CA SER A 89 3.92 -23.34 15.27
C SER A 89 5.28 -23.75 14.69
N ASP A 90 5.27 -24.65 13.71
CA ASP A 90 6.43 -25.20 12.99
C ASP A 90 6.77 -24.42 11.71
N MET A 91 6.19 -23.22 11.50
CA MET A 91 6.53 -22.38 10.36
C MET A 91 8.03 -22.09 10.29
N SER A 92 8.62 -22.37 9.13
CA SER A 92 10.03 -22.12 8.84
C SER A 92 10.45 -20.71 9.21
N ILE A 93 11.67 -20.59 9.77
CA ILE A 93 12.28 -19.31 10.12
C ILE A 93 12.37 -18.37 8.90
N VAL A 94 12.56 -18.92 7.70
CA VAL A 94 12.62 -18.16 6.44
C VAL A 94 11.29 -17.46 6.17
N ILE A 95 10.17 -18.17 6.32
CA ILE A 95 8.82 -17.62 6.10
C ILE A 95 8.50 -16.57 7.16
N ARG A 96 8.86 -16.81 8.43
CA ARG A 96 8.68 -15.83 9.51
C ARG A 96 9.45 -14.54 9.24
N ILE A 97 10.71 -14.65 8.83
CA ILE A 97 11.56 -13.49 8.51
C ILE A 97 11.00 -12.76 7.29
N GLY A 98 10.66 -13.48 6.21
CA GLY A 98 10.11 -12.89 4.99
C GLY A 98 8.80 -12.14 5.23
N LEU A 99 7.87 -12.73 5.99
CA LEU A 99 6.65 -12.06 6.42
C LEU A 99 6.92 -10.82 7.26
N THR A 100 7.81 -10.91 8.24
CA THR A 100 8.15 -9.76 9.09
C THR A 100 8.74 -8.63 8.25
N ALA A 101 9.64 -8.96 7.33
CA ALA A 101 10.26 -8.00 6.41
C ALA A 101 9.24 -7.38 5.44
N TRP A 102 8.24 -8.13 5.00
CA TRP A 102 7.16 -7.62 4.14
C TRP A 102 6.17 -6.72 4.88
N VAL A 103 5.80 -7.08 6.12
CA VAL A 103 4.81 -6.35 6.94
C VAL A 103 5.40 -5.08 7.56
N ALA A 104 6.65 -5.10 8.01
CA ALA A 104 7.31 -3.98 8.68
C ALA A 104 7.22 -2.63 7.94
N PRO A 105 7.49 -2.53 6.62
CA PRO A 105 7.37 -1.27 5.89
C PRO A 105 5.92 -0.78 5.78
N ILE A 106 4.92 -1.65 5.78
CA ILE A 106 3.50 -1.27 5.76
C ILE A 106 3.13 -0.58 7.09
N PHE A 107 3.48 -1.19 8.22
CA PHE A 107 3.27 -0.58 9.54
C PHE A 107 4.05 0.72 9.72
N THR A 108 5.25 0.81 9.15
CA THR A 108 6.06 2.04 9.20
C THR A 108 5.37 3.19 8.47
N GLN A 109 4.75 2.94 7.31
CA GLN A 109 3.96 3.93 6.58
C GLN A 109 2.71 4.36 7.36
N PHE A 110 1.99 3.42 8.01
CA PHE A 110 0.87 3.77 8.87
C PHE A 110 1.28 4.67 10.04
N ARG A 111 2.39 4.37 10.72
CA ARG A 111 2.93 5.23 11.79
C ARG A 111 3.36 6.61 11.29
N ALA A 112 3.77 6.74 10.03
CA ALA A 112 4.05 8.05 9.44
C ALA A 112 2.76 8.87 9.27
N PHE A 113 1.67 8.25 8.82
CA PHE A 113 0.37 8.93 8.71
C PHE A 113 -0.19 9.39 10.06
N GLU A 114 0.10 8.67 11.14
CA GLU A 114 -0.26 9.09 12.50
C GLU A 114 0.52 10.33 12.96
N ARG A 115 1.76 10.50 12.50
CA ARG A 115 2.66 11.59 12.92
C ARG A 115 2.55 12.85 12.06
N ASP A 116 2.20 12.73 10.78
CA ASP A 116 2.11 13.84 9.80
C ASP A 116 0.82 14.68 9.93
N VAL A 117 0.46 15.07 11.16
CA VAL A 117 -0.67 15.98 11.42
C VAL A 117 -0.14 17.33 11.91
N PRO A 118 -0.34 18.41 11.12
CA PRO A 118 -1.51 19.24 11.37
C PRO A 118 -2.48 19.24 10.19
N PHE A 119 -3.76 19.03 10.50
CA PHE A 119 -4.87 19.20 9.57
C PHE A 119 -5.08 20.69 9.32
N GLY A 120 -4.60 21.17 8.18
CA GLY A 120 -4.79 22.53 7.72
C GLY A 120 -3.56 23.01 6.94
N VAL A 121 -3.73 23.18 5.64
CA VAL A 121 -2.87 23.98 4.74
C VAL A 121 -1.36 23.75 4.91
N GLY A 122 -0.81 22.73 4.25
CA GLY A 122 0.65 22.56 4.23
C GLY A 122 1.12 21.45 3.31
N MET A 123 1.81 21.81 2.24
CA MET A 123 2.40 20.91 1.25
C MET A 123 3.44 19.96 1.87
N SER A 124 3.11 18.68 2.03
CA SER A 124 4.09 17.65 2.41
C SER A 124 4.81 17.09 1.18
N ARG A 125 5.81 17.85 0.69
CA ARG A 125 6.74 17.46 -0.40
C ARG A 125 7.53 16.17 -0.07
N GLY A 126 7.73 15.86 1.21
CA GLY A 126 8.55 14.72 1.67
C GLY A 126 7.93 13.33 1.49
N LEU A 127 6.60 13.19 1.53
CA LEU A 127 5.94 11.90 1.31
C LEU A 127 5.96 11.46 -0.16
N LEU A 128 5.99 12.43 -1.08
CA LEU A 128 6.18 12.20 -2.52
C LEU A 128 7.57 11.59 -2.78
N GLU A 129 8.63 12.12 -2.17
CA GLU A 129 9.99 11.61 -2.40
C GLU A 129 10.21 10.21 -1.82
N VAL A 130 9.68 9.91 -0.63
CA VAL A 130 9.81 8.57 -0.02
C VAL A 130 8.97 7.53 -0.80
N GLY A 131 7.76 7.88 -1.22
CA GLY A 131 6.91 7.01 -2.03
C GLY A 131 7.48 6.75 -3.43
N VAL A 132 8.05 7.77 -4.07
CA VAL A 132 8.68 7.67 -5.40
C VAL A 132 10.04 6.96 -5.32
N ALA A 133 10.86 7.21 -4.30
CA ALA A 133 12.10 6.49 -4.08
C ALA A 133 11.86 5.00 -3.80
N ALA A 134 10.83 4.64 -3.02
CA ALA A 134 10.41 3.25 -2.82
C ALA A 134 9.77 2.63 -4.09
N LEU A 135 9.18 3.45 -4.97
CA LEU A 135 8.72 2.98 -6.28
C LEU A 135 9.91 2.63 -7.18
N LEU A 136 10.91 3.51 -7.26
CA LEU A 136 12.08 3.43 -8.14
C LEU A 136 13.18 2.47 -7.67
N ALA A 137 13.35 2.27 -6.36
CA ALA A 137 14.38 1.38 -5.81
C ALA A 137 14.05 -0.11 -5.97
N LEU A 138 12.81 -0.44 -6.35
CA LEU A 138 12.30 -1.81 -6.46
C LEU A 138 11.91 -2.19 -7.91
N SER A 139 12.23 -1.34 -8.89
CA SER A 139 12.05 -1.57 -10.32
C SER A 139 13.38 -1.93 -11.03
N ARG A 140 14.34 -2.48 -10.29
CA ARG A 140 15.55 -3.14 -10.81
C ARG A 140 15.48 -4.64 -10.59
#